data_AF-A0AAD5Y3V9-F1
#
_entry.id   AF-A0AAD5Y3V9-F1
#
_cell.length_a   1.000
_cell.length_b   1.000
_cell.length_c   1.000
_cell.angle_alpha   90.00
_cell.angle_beta   90.00
_cell.angle_gamma   90.00
#
_symmetry.space_group_name_H-M   'P 1'
#
loop_
_entity.id
_entity.type
_entity.pdbx_description
1 polymer ?
#
loop_
_entity_poly.entity_id
_entity_poly.type
_entity_poly.pdbx_seq_one_letter_code
_entity_poly.pdbx_strand_id
1 'polypeptide(L)'
;MFNSRTSWFSYWEGSLDEETLAEYSLLGKLIGLAFYNGVALDINFTAAVYKKLVNTPVQLSDLTEWDPALGKGLAQLLDYEGDVEQDFGRTFSIDMITVLGKRVSIDLVKNGSEIMVTNSNREGKLY
;
A
#
# COMPACT_ATOMS: atom_id res chain seq x y z
N MET A 1 15.98 7.91 -10.42
CA MET A 1 16.75 7.09 -9.45
C MET A 1 15.73 6.17 -8.79
N PHE A 2 15.70 4.89 -9.17
CA PHE A 2 14.77 3.93 -8.56
C PHE A 2 15.21 3.74 -7.11
N ASN A 3 14.36 4.17 -6.18
CA ASN A 3 14.62 3.96 -4.77
C ASN A 3 14.39 2.48 -4.48
N SER A 4 15.46 1.72 -4.25
CA SER A 4 15.44 0.25 -4.06
C SER A 4 14.54 -0.23 -2.91
N ARG A 5 14.10 0.71 -2.07
CA ARG A 5 13.22 0.48 -0.91
C ARG A 5 11.79 0.12 -1.30
N THR A 6 11.34 0.41 -2.53
CA THR A 6 9.94 0.19 -2.95
C THR A 6 9.77 -0.81 -4.08
N SER A 7 10.86 -1.45 -4.55
CA SER A 7 10.83 -2.42 -5.66
C SER A 7 9.93 -3.64 -5.39
N TRP A 8 9.67 -3.98 -4.13
CA TRP A 8 8.78 -5.06 -3.72
C TRP A 8 7.28 -4.74 -3.93
N PHE A 9 6.91 -3.48 -4.14
CA PHE A 9 5.53 -3.02 -4.20
C PHE A 9 5.12 -2.49 -5.59
N SER A 10 5.93 -2.74 -6.63
CA SER A 10 5.58 -2.27 -7.97
C SER A 10 4.37 -3.04 -8.50
N TYR A 11 3.22 -2.37 -8.56
CA TYR A 11 2.05 -2.90 -9.23
C TYR A 11 2.32 -3.00 -10.74
N TRP A 12 2.37 -4.23 -11.23
CA TRP A 12 2.32 -4.53 -12.65
C TRP A 12 1.03 -5.30 -12.93
N GLU A 13 0.45 -5.11 -14.11
CA GLU A 13 -0.89 -5.63 -14.45
C GLU A 13 -0.96 -7.18 -14.41
N GLY A 14 0.18 -7.87 -14.41
CA GLY A 14 0.29 -9.31 -14.16
C GLY A 14 0.92 -9.68 -12.81
N SER A 15 1.08 -8.77 -11.84
CA SER A 15 1.63 -9.10 -10.51
C SER A 15 0.86 -10.16 -9.71
N LEU A 16 -0.28 -10.59 -10.23
CA LEU A 16 -1.18 -11.59 -9.69
C LEU A 16 -1.32 -12.81 -10.63
N ASP A 17 -0.47 -12.95 -11.65
CA ASP A 17 -0.44 -14.14 -12.48
C ASP A 17 0.13 -15.35 -11.70
N GLU A 18 -0.20 -16.57 -12.12
CA GLU A 18 0.18 -17.79 -11.39
C GLU A 18 1.69 -17.96 -11.24
N GLU A 19 2.48 -17.50 -12.22
CA GLU A 19 3.95 -17.60 -12.19
C GLU A 19 4.52 -16.70 -11.10
N THR A 20 4.12 -15.42 -11.08
CA THR A 20 4.55 -14.47 -10.05
C THR A 20 4.09 -14.90 -8.65
N LEU A 21 2.88 -15.44 -8.51
CA LEU A 21 2.41 -15.98 -7.23
C LEU A 21 3.24 -17.19 -6.76
N ALA A 22 3.67 -18.05 -7.70
CA ALA A 22 4.56 -19.17 -7.40
C ALA A 22 5.94 -18.67 -6.95
N GLU A 23 6.48 -17.61 -7.56
CA GLU A 23 7.73 -16.97 -7.14
C GLU A 23 7.64 -16.39 -5.72
N TYR A 24 6.56 -15.68 -5.39
CA TYR A 24 6.32 -15.19 -4.02
C TYR A 24 6.21 -16.33 -3.01
N SER A 25 5.54 -17.44 -3.38
CA SER A 25 5.44 -18.63 -2.54
C SER A 25 6.81 -19.28 -2.30
N LEU A 26 7.64 -19.37 -3.34
CA LEU A 26 9.01 -19.88 -3.23
C LEU A 26 9.87 -19.00 -2.33
N LEU A 27 9.81 -17.67 -2.50
CA LEU A 27 10.50 -16.72 -1.63
C LEU A 27 10.07 -16.88 -0.17
N GLY A 28 8.77 -17.01 0.09
CA GLY A 28 8.23 -17.24 1.43
C GLY A 28 8.76 -18.54 2.06
N LYS A 29 8.83 -19.63 1.28
CA LYS A 29 9.42 -20.91 1.73
C LYS A 29 10.91 -20.77 2.03
N LEU A 30 11.66 -20.07 1.17
CA LEU A 30 13.09 -19.83 1.37
C LEU A 30 13.36 -19.04 2.66
N ILE A 31 12.59 -17.97 2.88
CA ILE A 31 12.68 -17.15 4.10
C ILE A 31 12.35 -18.00 5.33
N GLY A 32 11.27 -18.79 5.28
CA GLY A 32 10.89 -19.70 6.37
C GLY A 32 11.96 -20.76 6.66
N LEU A 33 12.58 -21.32 5.62
CA LEU A 33 13.65 -22.31 5.76
C LEU A 33 14.93 -21.70 6.35
N ALA A 34 15.31 -20.49 5.91
CA ALA A 34 16.46 -19.79 6.45
C ALA A 34 16.25 -19.49 7.94
N PHE A 35 15.06 -19.02 8.32
CA PHE A 35 14.70 -18.80 9.71
C PHE A 35 14.77 -20.10 10.54
N TYR A 36 14.23 -21.20 10.02
CA TYR A 36 14.28 -22.51 10.68
C TYR A 36 15.72 -23.01 10.90
N ASN A 37 16.60 -22.80 9.92
CA ASN A 37 18.00 -23.21 10.00
C ASN A 37 18.90 -22.19 10.72
N GLY A 38 18.36 -21.08 11.24
CA GLY A 38 19.15 -20.03 11.89
C GLY A 38 20.08 -19.27 10.94
N VAL A 39 19.78 -19.25 9.65
CA VAL A 39 20.54 -18.53 8.62
C VAL A 39 20.04 -17.09 8.54
N ALA A 40 20.92 -16.13 8.79
CA ALA A 40 20.61 -14.72 8.60
C ALA A 40 20.51 -14.37 7.11
N LEU A 41 19.38 -13.81 6.70
CA LEU A 41 19.17 -13.27 5.35
C LEU A 41 19.30 -11.75 5.39
N ASP A 42 20.10 -11.20 4.48
CA ASP A 42 20.22 -9.74 4.29
C ASP A 42 19.07 -9.23 3.39
N ILE A 43 17.88 -9.14 3.98
CA ILE A 43 16.68 -8.65 3.30
C ILE A 43 16.28 -7.31 3.89
N ASN A 44 16.14 -6.32 3.03
CA ASN A 44 15.72 -4.97 3.40
C ASN A 44 14.23 -4.77 3.13
N PHE A 45 13.37 -5.41 3.93
CA PHE A 45 11.93 -5.13 3.89
C PHE A 45 11.59 -3.82 4.60
N THR A 46 10.51 -3.16 4.19
CA THR A 46 9.93 -2.04 4.95
C THR A 46 9.23 -2.55 6.21
N ALA A 47 9.13 -1.69 7.23
CA ALA A 47 8.47 -2.01 8.51
C ALA A 47 7.05 -2.59 8.32
N ALA A 48 6.31 -2.11 7.32
CA ALA A 48 4.98 -2.60 6.97
C ALA A 48 4.96 -4.10 6.63
N VAL A 49 5.96 -4.63 5.92
CA VAL A 49 6.04 -6.06 5.58
C VAL A 49 6.28 -6.88 6.84
N TYR A 50 7.23 -6.47 7.69
CA TYR A 50 7.48 -7.16 8.95
C TYR A 50 6.23 -7.20 9.83
N LYS A 51 5.52 -6.07 9.95
CA LYS A 51 4.24 -5.99 10.68
C LYS A 51 3.22 -6.96 10.11
N LYS A 52 3.07 -7.04 8.79
CA LYS A 52 2.18 -8.01 8.14
C LYS A 52 2.58 -9.46 8.43
N LEU A 53 3.87 -9.80 8.42
CA LEU A 53 4.35 -11.15 8.73
C LEU A 53 4.02 -11.59 10.15
N VAL A 54 3.98 -10.67 11.12
CA VAL A 54 3.61 -10.96 12.52
C VAL A 54 2.15 -10.63 12.84
N ASN A 55 1.29 -10.45 11.83
CA ASN A 55 -0.13 -10.08 11.98
C ASN A 55 -0.38 -8.80 12.80
N THR A 56 0.58 -7.86 12.80
CA THR A 56 0.41 -6.52 13.38
C THR A 56 -0.27 -5.60 12.37
N PRO A 57 -1.28 -4.81 12.77
CA PRO A 57 -1.92 -3.85 11.88
C PRO A 57 -0.93 -2.76 11.44
N VAL A 58 -0.92 -2.48 10.14
CA VAL A 58 -0.16 -1.36 9.57
C VAL A 58 -0.88 -0.04 9.83
N GLN A 59 -0.12 1.01 10.11
CA GLN A 59 -0.61 2.34 10.45
C GLN A 59 -0.17 3.36 9.39
N LEU A 60 -0.77 4.56 9.41
CA LEU A 60 -0.38 5.66 8.52
C LEU A 60 1.10 6.04 8.66
N SER A 61 1.68 5.87 9.86
CA SER A 61 3.10 6.07 10.09
C SER A 61 3.97 5.12 9.27
N ASP A 62 3.53 3.87 9.08
CA ASP A 62 4.26 2.88 8.27
C ASP A 62 4.21 3.24 6.78
N LEU A 63 3.08 3.80 6.33
CA LEU A 63 2.95 4.34 4.99
C LEU A 63 3.82 5.58 4.79
N THR A 64 3.96 6.43 5.81
CA THR A 64 4.79 7.63 5.77
C THR A 64 6.28 7.30 5.65
N GLU A 65 6.73 6.18 6.24
CA GLU A 65 8.10 5.69 6.06
C GLU A 65 8.35 5.23 4.61
N TRP A 66 7.33 4.65 3.97
CA TRP A 66 7.39 4.14 2.59
C TRP A 66 7.26 5.25 1.54
N ASP A 67 6.24 6.08 1.66
CA ASP A 67 5.98 7.25 0.83
C ASP A 67 5.65 8.45 1.73
N PRO A 68 6.66 9.29 2.05
CA PRO A 68 6.47 10.46 2.90
C PRO A 68 5.50 11.48 2.32
N ALA A 69 5.41 11.60 0.98
CA ALA A 69 4.52 12.56 0.34
C ALA A 69 3.07 12.12 0.49
N LEU A 70 2.79 10.85 0.21
CA LEU A 70 1.46 10.27 0.40
C LEU A 70 1.05 10.26 1.88
N GLY A 71 1.95 9.82 2.77
CA GLY A 71 1.69 9.81 4.21
C GLY A 71 1.35 11.18 4.77
N LYS A 72 2.10 12.21 4.35
CA LYS A 72 1.81 13.61 4.72
C LYS A 72 0.47 14.09 4.15
N GLY A 73 0.17 13.79 2.89
CA GLY A 73 -1.09 14.20 2.27
C GLY A 73 -2.31 13.60 2.98
N LEU A 74 -2.24 12.31 3.33
CA LEU A 74 -3.30 11.64 4.10
C LEU A 74 -3.41 12.16 5.54
N ALA A 75 -2.29 12.46 6.20
CA ALA A 75 -2.32 13.10 7.52
C ALA A 75 -3.00 14.47 7.46
N GLN A 76 -2.69 15.28 6.44
CA GLN A 76 -3.35 16.57 6.22
C GLN A 76 -4.85 16.43 5.94
N LEU A 77 -5.27 15.41 5.19
CA LEU A 77 -6.69 15.11 4.96
C LEU A 77 -7.41 14.75 6.27
N LEU A 78 -6.78 13.96 7.13
CA LEU A 78 -7.32 13.54 8.42
C LEU A 78 -7.42 14.69 9.43
N ASP A 79 -6.47 15.60 9.43
CA ASP A 79 -6.43 16.75 10.36
C ASP A 79 -7.17 17.99 9.80
N TYR A 80 -7.74 17.90 8.59
CA TYR A 80 -8.38 19.05 7.97
C TYR A 80 -9.66 19.49 8.70
N GLU A 81 -9.78 20.77 9.06
CA GLU A 81 -10.94 21.30 9.76
C GLU A 81 -12.03 21.88 8.82
N GLY A 82 -11.70 22.09 7.54
CA GLY A 82 -12.62 22.62 6.53
C GLY A 82 -13.55 21.56 5.92
N ASP A 83 -14.13 21.87 4.76
CA ASP A 83 -15.01 20.96 4.03
C ASP A 83 -14.16 20.02 3.15
N VAL A 84 -13.95 18.78 3.62
CA VAL A 84 -13.11 17.81 2.92
C VAL A 84 -13.64 17.51 1.52
N GLU A 85 -14.97 17.48 1.35
CA GLU A 85 -15.58 17.13 0.07
C GLU A 85 -15.31 18.23 -0.97
N GLN A 86 -15.51 19.50 -0.60
CA GLN A 86 -15.31 20.62 -1.52
C GLN A 86 -13.83 20.93 -1.76
N ASP A 87 -13.00 20.88 -0.72
CA ASP A 87 -11.60 21.33 -0.80
C ASP A 87 -10.68 20.28 -1.43
N PHE A 88 -10.96 18.99 -1.23
CA PHE A 88 -10.15 17.90 -1.80
C PHE A 88 -10.79 17.27 -3.05
N GLY A 89 -12.12 17.19 -3.12
CA GLY A 89 -12.84 16.63 -4.28
C GLY A 89 -12.40 15.20 -4.64
N ARG A 90 -12.14 14.36 -3.64
CA ARG A 90 -11.67 12.98 -3.82
C ARG A 90 -12.77 11.97 -3.56
N THR A 91 -12.66 10.84 -4.25
CA THR A 91 -13.52 9.66 -4.10
C THR A 91 -12.73 8.52 -3.45
N PHE A 92 -13.40 7.43 -3.06
CA PHE A 92 -12.74 6.21 -2.58
C PHE A 92 -12.15 5.37 -3.73
N SER A 93 -11.41 6.02 -4.61
CA SER A 93 -10.68 5.42 -5.72
C SER A 93 -9.28 6.01 -5.81
N ILE A 94 -8.31 5.20 -6.23
CA ILE A 94 -6.92 5.62 -6.43
C ILE A 94 -6.51 5.45 -7.89
N ASP A 95 -5.72 6.40 -8.37
CA ASP A 95 -5.07 6.29 -9.66
C ASP A 95 -3.61 5.85 -9.47
N MET A 96 -3.24 4.77 -10.14
CA MET A 96 -1.88 4.24 -10.14
C MET A 96 -1.32 4.22 -11.55
N ILE A 97 -0.02 4.47 -11.66
CA ILE A 97 0.73 4.32 -12.90
C ILE A 97 1.45 2.97 -12.82
N THR A 98 1.14 2.07 -13.74
CA THR A 98 1.79 0.76 -13.82
C THR A 98 3.26 0.92 -14.24
N VAL A 99 4.04 -0.14 -14.06
CA VAL A 99 5.43 -0.20 -14.56
C VAL A 99 5.57 0.05 -16.07
N LEU A 100 4.49 -0.17 -16.83
CA LEU A 100 4.41 0.10 -18.28
C LEU A 100 3.91 1.51 -18.62
N GLY A 101 3.71 2.37 -17.61
CA GLY A 101 3.26 3.75 -17.78
C GLY A 101 1.74 3.91 -18.01
N LYS A 102 0.96 2.83 -17.91
CA LYS A 102 -0.51 2.87 -18.06
C LYS A 102 -1.13 3.39 -16.77
N ARG A 103 -2.10 4.30 -16.88
CA ARG A 103 -2.92 4.73 -15.75
C ARG A 103 -4.05 3.73 -15.51
N VAL A 104 -4.16 3.26 -14.29
CA VAL A 104 -5.22 2.35 -13.84
C VAL A 104 -5.87 2.97 -12.62
N SER A 105 -7.19 3.09 -12.66
CA SER A 105 -7.98 3.54 -11.50
C SER A 105 -8.56 2.32 -10.79
N ILE A 106 -8.44 2.28 -9.46
CA ILE A 106 -8.92 1.17 -8.63
C ILE A 106 -9.81 1.72 -7.52
N ASP A 107 -11.00 1.17 -7.41
CA ASP A 107 -11.93 1.44 -6.32
C ASP A 107 -11.45 0.77 -5.03
N LEU A 108 -11.29 1.55 -3.95
CA LEU A 108 -10.85 1.07 -2.63
C LEU A 108 -11.95 0.33 -1.86
N VAL A 109 -13.20 0.70 -2.15
CA VAL A 109 -14.42 0.07 -1.61
C VAL A 109 -15.36 -0.21 -2.78
N LYS A 110 -16.41 -1.01 -2.57
CA LYS A 110 -17.39 -1.28 -3.62
C LYS A 110 -18.00 0.03 -4.15
N ASN A 111 -17.89 0.28 -5.46
CA ASN A 111 -18.28 1.52 -6.13
C ASN A 111 -17.58 2.77 -5.56
N GLY A 112 -16.33 2.64 -5.13
CA GLY A 112 -15.59 3.72 -4.46
C GLY A 112 -15.42 4.98 -5.30
N SER A 113 -15.39 4.85 -6.63
CA SER A 113 -15.39 5.98 -7.58
C SER A 113 -16.65 6.85 -7.53
N GLU A 114 -17.76 6.34 -7.01
CA GLU A 114 -19.02 7.09 -6.84
C GLU A 114 -19.18 7.68 -5.43
N ILE A 115 -18.31 7.30 -4.49
CA ILE A 115 -18.40 7.69 -3.09
C ILE A 115 -17.39 8.80 -2.82
N MET A 116 -17.88 10.01 -2.51
CA MET A 116 -17.03 11.13 -2.12
C MET A 116 -16.45 10.95 -0.73
N VAL A 117 -15.22 11.42 -0.55
CA VAL A 117 -14.57 11.53 0.75
C VAL A 117 -15.06 12.80 1.44
N THR A 118 -15.59 12.65 2.64
CA THR A 118 -16.17 13.71 3.47
C THR A 118 -15.56 13.66 4.88
N ASN A 119 -15.81 14.66 5.70
CA ASN A 119 -15.31 14.71 7.09
C ASN A 119 -15.79 13.52 7.94
N SER A 120 -16.94 12.91 7.61
CA SER A 120 -17.49 11.78 8.37
C SER A 120 -16.92 10.42 7.96
N ASN A 121 -16.44 10.27 6.71
CA ASN A 121 -15.97 9.00 6.18
C ASN A 121 -14.46 8.93 5.92
N ARG A 122 -13.72 10.05 6.05
CA ARG A 122 -12.26 10.14 5.79
C ARG A 122 -11.39 9.15 6.56
N GLU A 123 -11.84 8.66 7.70
CA GLU A 123 -11.11 7.64 8.48
C GLU A 123 -11.27 6.22 7.92
N GLY A 124 -12.14 6.01 6.92
CA GLY A 124 -12.38 4.71 6.29
C GLY A 124 -13.08 3.67 7.18
N LYS A 125 -13.49 4.01 8.41
CA LYS A 125 -14.10 3.09 9.38
C LYS A 125 -15.54 2.68 9.06
N LEU A 126 -16.14 3.25 8.01
CA LEU A 126 -17.55 3.03 7.65
C LEU A 126 -17.74 1.91 6.60
N TYR A 127 -16.67 1.23 6.20
CA TYR A 127 -16.67 0.21 5.15
C TYR A 127 -15.86 -1.03 5.56
#